data_AF-A0A1H9LTB2-F1
#
_entry.id   AF-A0A1H9LTB2-F1
#
_cell.length_a   1.000
_cell.length_b   1.000
_cell.length_c   1.000
_cell.angle_alpha   90.00
_cell.angle_beta   90.00
_cell.angle_gamma   90.00
#
_symmetry.space_group_name_H-M   'P 1'
#
loop_
_entity.id
_entity.type
_entity.pdbx_description
1 polymer ?
#
loop_
_entity_poly.entity_id
_entity_poly.type
_entity_poly.pdbx_seq_one_letter_code
_entity_poly.pdbx_strand_id
1 'polypeptide(L)'
;MKSSLSAVALGLGVALGLSTSLTQVQANQSEQRIFKAPASGFQPSESKRFAINPELGRAWVEVDLFYPTSEMTEHHRVPVPGLRYDSERAEVVFEAPQQRVVCATVEERGWWLFKHHKVQPTGDCELTHQYVEHPKDDGFTVDHIEHFEVHFKAAPDDKEQG
;
A
#
# COMPACT_ATOMS: atom_id res chain seq x y z
N MET A 1 61.65 -5.36 56.70
CA MET A 1 61.96 -6.81 56.59
C MET A 1 60.68 -7.60 56.67
N LYS A 2 60.56 -8.61 55.79
CA LYS A 2 59.56 -9.70 55.71
C LYS A 2 58.17 -9.38 55.17
N SER A 3 58.07 -9.68 53.88
CA SER A 3 56.91 -9.98 53.05
C SER A 3 56.00 -11.06 53.64
N SER A 4 54.70 -11.03 53.31
CA SER A 4 53.93 -12.24 53.05
C SER A 4 52.85 -11.95 52.00
N LEU A 5 52.94 -12.67 50.88
CA LEU A 5 51.93 -12.77 49.84
C LEU A 5 50.92 -13.84 50.26
N SER A 6 49.64 -13.60 50.02
CA SER A 6 48.67 -14.69 49.86
C SER A 6 47.74 -14.32 48.71
N ALA A 7 47.91 -15.05 47.62
CA ALA A 7 47.01 -15.10 46.49
C ALA A 7 45.73 -15.85 46.89
N VAL A 8 44.57 -15.32 46.51
CA VAL A 8 43.34 -16.11 46.47
C VAL A 8 42.75 -16.04 45.06
N ALA A 9 42.47 -17.25 44.59
CA ALA A 9 42.00 -17.69 43.30
C ALA A 9 40.90 -16.84 42.60
N LEU A 10 41.19 -16.54 41.34
CA LEU A 10 40.36 -16.78 40.15
C LEU A 10 38.92 -17.26 40.42
N GLY A 11 37.97 -16.36 40.20
CA GLY A 11 36.59 -16.67 39.87
C GLY A 11 36.22 -15.98 38.56
N LEU A 12 36.65 -16.55 37.44
CA LEU A 12 36.15 -16.17 36.10
C LEU A 12 34.71 -16.67 35.98
N GLY A 13 33.76 -15.85 36.42
CA GLY A 13 32.36 -16.01 36.05
C GLY A 13 32.19 -15.59 34.60
N VAL A 14 32.24 -16.56 33.69
CA VAL A 14 31.83 -16.34 32.29
C VAL A 14 30.32 -16.16 32.28
N ALA A 15 29.87 -14.91 32.32
CA ALA A 15 28.49 -14.58 32.00
C ALA A 15 28.28 -14.78 30.50
N LEU A 16 27.75 -15.94 30.13
CA LEU A 16 27.22 -16.22 28.79
C LEU A 16 25.98 -15.33 28.58
N GLY A 17 26.22 -14.09 28.17
CA GLY A 17 25.17 -13.19 27.69
C GLY A 17 24.59 -13.77 26.40
N LEU A 18 23.40 -14.36 26.50
CA LEU A 18 22.56 -14.70 25.35
C LEU A 18 22.15 -13.40 24.66
N SER A 19 22.94 -12.98 23.68
CA SER A 19 22.58 -11.91 22.76
C SER A 19 21.40 -12.41 21.91
N THR A 20 20.18 -12.20 22.38
CA THR A 20 19.00 -12.32 21.50
C THR A 20 19.10 -11.22 20.46
N SER A 21 19.65 -11.56 19.30
CA SER A 21 19.55 -10.72 18.11
C SER A 21 18.07 -10.58 17.81
N LEU A 22 17.47 -9.45 18.20
CA LEU A 22 16.17 -9.03 17.71
C LEU A 22 16.33 -8.84 16.20
N THR A 23 15.86 -9.82 15.43
CA THR A 23 15.72 -9.67 13.98
C THR A 23 14.69 -8.58 13.77
N GLN A 24 15.14 -7.35 13.50
CA GLN A 24 14.28 -6.30 13.02
C GLN A 24 13.77 -6.73 11.64
N VAL A 25 12.59 -7.33 11.60
CA VAL A 25 11.84 -7.50 10.36
C VAL A 25 11.49 -6.08 9.89
N GLN A 26 12.30 -5.55 8.98
CA GLN A 26 11.95 -4.34 8.25
C GLN A 26 10.71 -4.69 7.42
N ALA A 27 9.57 -4.11 7.78
CA ALA A 27 8.38 -4.13 6.95
C ALA A 27 8.75 -3.44 5.63
N ASN A 28 9.05 -4.24 4.62
CA ASN A 28 9.39 -3.71 3.31
C ASN A 28 8.14 -3.02 2.77
N GLN A 29 8.24 -1.71 2.57
CA GLN A 29 7.27 -0.83 1.93
C GLN A 29 7.16 -1.18 0.44
N SER A 30 6.83 -2.45 0.14
CA SER A 30 6.78 -2.96 -1.22
C SER A 30 5.49 -2.47 -1.85
N GLU A 31 5.63 -1.59 -2.82
CA GLU A 31 4.58 -1.26 -3.79
C GLU A 31 3.85 -2.53 -4.24
N GLN A 32 2.53 -2.51 -4.11
CA GLN A 32 1.68 -3.65 -4.44
C GLN A 32 0.95 -3.37 -5.76
N ARG A 33 1.07 -4.27 -6.73
CA ARG A 33 0.18 -4.27 -7.90
C ARG A 33 -1.24 -4.65 -7.48
N ILE A 34 -2.18 -3.72 -7.64
CA ILE A 34 -3.59 -3.91 -7.28
C ILE A 34 -4.47 -4.20 -8.51
N PHE A 35 -4.05 -3.79 -9.71
CA PHE A 35 -4.80 -4.02 -10.94
C PHE A 35 -3.88 -4.34 -12.11
N LYS A 36 -4.39 -5.13 -13.06
CA LYS A 36 -3.70 -5.52 -14.29
C LYS A 36 -4.72 -5.74 -15.41
N ALA A 37 -4.52 -5.09 -16.55
CA ALA A 37 -5.31 -5.31 -17.76
C ALA A 37 -4.43 -5.24 -19.03
N PRO A 38 -4.79 -5.92 -20.12
CA PRO A 38 -4.12 -5.74 -21.41
C PRO A 38 -4.20 -4.29 -21.88
N ALA A 39 -3.09 -3.64 -22.24
CA ALA A 39 -3.08 -2.21 -22.61
C ALA A 39 -3.77 -1.90 -23.95
N SER A 40 -4.26 -2.92 -24.66
CA SER A 40 -4.86 -2.76 -25.98
C SER A 40 -6.28 -2.21 -25.92
N GLY A 41 -6.54 -1.14 -26.70
CA GLY A 41 -7.89 -0.70 -27.04
C GLY A 41 -8.55 0.27 -26.07
N PHE A 42 -7.89 0.65 -24.97
CA PHE A 42 -8.34 1.70 -24.08
C PHE A 42 -7.26 2.77 -23.85
N GLN A 43 -7.71 3.91 -23.37
CA GLN A 43 -6.90 4.95 -22.74
C GLN A 43 -7.20 4.86 -21.24
N PRO A 44 -6.19 4.68 -20.37
CA PRO A 44 -6.46 4.74 -18.95
C PRO A 44 -7.00 6.12 -18.63
N SER A 45 -8.12 6.18 -17.91
CA SER A 45 -8.55 7.47 -17.42
C SER A 45 -7.55 7.96 -16.37
N GLU A 46 -7.44 9.27 -16.20
CA GLU A 46 -6.72 9.87 -15.08
C GLU A 46 -7.36 9.52 -13.71
N SER A 47 -8.56 8.92 -13.68
CA SER A 47 -9.33 8.68 -12.46
C SER A 47 -8.99 7.34 -11.79
N LYS A 48 -7.78 7.23 -11.23
CA LYS A 48 -7.53 6.33 -10.10
C LYS A 48 -7.94 7.04 -8.83
N ARG A 49 -8.95 6.56 -8.13
CA ARG A 49 -9.41 7.25 -6.90
C ARG A 49 -9.88 6.29 -5.83
N PHE A 50 -9.69 6.71 -4.58
CA PHE A 50 -10.29 6.02 -3.45
C PHE A 50 -11.81 6.20 -3.46
N ALA A 51 -12.52 5.13 -3.15
CA ALA A 51 -13.96 5.11 -2.98
C ALA A 51 -14.33 4.27 -1.74
N ILE A 52 -15.54 4.49 -1.22
CA ILE A 52 -15.98 3.93 0.04
C ILE A 52 -17.39 3.35 -0.04
N ASN A 53 -17.67 2.42 0.86
CA ASN A 53 -19.02 2.06 1.28
C ASN A 53 -19.09 2.26 2.81
N PRO A 54 -19.73 3.35 3.27
CA PRO A 54 -19.85 3.65 4.69
C PRO A 54 -20.62 2.59 5.48
N GLU A 55 -21.68 2.03 4.88
CA GLU A 55 -22.56 1.03 5.53
C GLU A 55 -21.80 -0.26 5.85
N LEU A 56 -20.81 -0.59 5.03
CA LEU A 56 -20.00 -1.80 5.18
C LEU A 56 -18.63 -1.54 5.80
N GLY A 57 -18.25 -0.29 6.06
CA GLY A 57 -16.90 0.08 6.50
C GLY A 57 -15.80 -0.27 5.48
N ARG A 58 -16.14 -0.34 4.18
CA ARG A 58 -15.22 -0.80 3.13
C ARG A 58 -14.67 0.38 2.33
N ALA A 59 -13.44 0.23 1.86
CA ALA A 59 -12.82 1.12 0.88
C ALA A 59 -12.16 0.30 -0.24
N TRP A 60 -12.05 0.89 -1.43
CA TRP A 60 -11.40 0.31 -2.59
C TRP A 60 -10.82 1.42 -3.48
N VAL A 61 -10.08 1.01 -4.51
CA VAL A 61 -9.63 1.91 -5.58
C VAL A 61 -10.53 1.71 -6.79
N GLU A 62 -11.09 2.80 -7.32
CA GLU A 62 -11.75 2.81 -8.62
C GLU A 62 -10.72 3.04 -9.71
N VAL A 63 -10.76 2.20 -10.74
CA VAL A 63 -9.94 2.30 -11.95
C VAL A 63 -10.89 2.36 -13.13
N ASP A 64 -10.91 3.47 -13.84
CA ASP A 64 -11.75 3.65 -15.01
C ASP A 64 -10.91 3.50 -16.30
N LEU A 65 -11.36 2.65 -17.23
CA LEU A 65 -10.71 2.42 -18.52
C LEU A 65 -11.61 2.93 -19.64
N PHE A 66 -11.16 3.93 -20.40
CA PHE A 66 -11.96 4.52 -21.47
C PHE A 66 -11.59 3.88 -22.81
N TYR A 67 -12.57 3.34 -23.54
CA TYR A 67 -12.40 2.69 -24.84
C TYR A 67 -12.87 3.64 -25.95
N PRO A 68 -11.97 4.32 -26.68
CA PRO A 68 -12.36 5.35 -27.65
C PRO A 68 -13.16 4.79 -28.82
N THR A 69 -12.90 3.54 -29.22
CA THR A 69 -13.58 2.91 -30.36
C THR A 69 -15.05 2.65 -30.10
N SER A 70 -15.41 2.33 -28.85
CA SER A 70 -16.81 2.08 -28.45
C SER A 70 -17.43 3.24 -27.68
N GLU A 71 -16.66 4.28 -27.36
CA GLU A 71 -17.05 5.38 -26.45
C GLU A 71 -17.57 4.86 -25.09
N MET A 72 -17.04 3.72 -24.63
CA MET A 72 -17.45 3.10 -23.36
C MET A 72 -16.38 3.28 -22.29
N THR A 73 -16.82 3.45 -21.04
CA THR A 73 -15.95 3.41 -19.87
C THR A 73 -16.21 2.14 -19.08
N GLU A 74 -15.18 1.34 -18.85
CA GLU A 74 -15.24 0.22 -17.93
C GLU A 74 -14.83 0.69 -16.53
N HIS A 75 -15.63 0.35 -15.52
CA HIS A 75 -15.43 0.76 -14.13
C HIS A 75 -15.03 -0.43 -13.28
N HIS A 76 -13.79 -0.44 -12.77
CA HIS A 76 -13.30 -1.50 -11.89
C HIS A 76 -13.25 -1.04 -10.44
N ARG A 77 -13.85 -1.81 -9.54
CA ARG A 77 -13.69 -1.67 -8.08
C ARG A 77 -12.63 -2.65 -7.61
N VAL A 78 -11.47 -2.12 -7.27
CA VAL A 78 -10.27 -2.90 -6.96
C VAL A 78 -10.06 -2.92 -5.44
N PRO A 79 -10.31 -4.06 -4.76
CA PRO A 79 -10.05 -4.17 -3.34
C PRO A 79 -8.54 -4.14 -3.09
N VAL A 80 -8.11 -3.34 -2.13
CA VAL A 80 -6.72 -3.30 -1.66
C VAL A 80 -6.68 -3.97 -0.28
N PRO A 81 -5.95 -5.08 -0.10
CA PRO A 81 -5.81 -5.73 1.21
C PRO A 81 -5.33 -4.73 2.27
N GLY A 82 -5.98 -4.70 3.44
CA GLY A 82 -5.67 -3.75 4.51
C GLY A 82 -6.28 -2.36 4.34
N LEU A 83 -6.83 -2.01 3.16
CA LEU A 83 -7.54 -0.75 2.95
C LEU A 83 -8.99 -0.88 3.45
N ARG A 84 -9.42 0.05 4.30
CA ARG A 84 -10.79 0.09 4.83
C ARG A 84 -11.26 1.53 5.05
N TYR A 85 -12.57 1.69 5.24
CA TYR A 85 -13.14 2.95 5.67
C TYR A 85 -13.36 2.93 7.19
N ASP A 86 -12.80 3.91 7.88
CA ASP A 86 -12.99 4.17 9.30
C ASP A 86 -14.12 5.19 9.45
N SER A 87 -15.32 4.71 9.78
CA SER A 87 -16.52 5.56 9.91
C SER A 87 -16.50 6.45 11.15
N GLU A 88 -15.75 6.10 12.20
CA GLU A 88 -15.65 6.91 13.42
C GLU A 88 -14.85 8.18 13.16
N ARG A 89 -13.86 8.08 12.28
CA ARG A 89 -12.96 9.19 11.91
C ARG A 89 -13.25 9.81 10.54
N ALA A 90 -14.15 9.19 9.77
CA ALA A 90 -14.40 9.51 8.37
C ALA A 90 -13.11 9.51 7.53
N GLU A 91 -12.32 8.44 7.64
CA GLU A 91 -11.02 8.28 6.98
C GLU A 91 -11.00 7.00 6.13
N VAL A 92 -10.32 7.03 4.98
CA VAL A 92 -9.84 5.82 4.32
C VAL A 92 -8.46 5.51 4.88
N VAL A 93 -8.31 4.32 5.45
CA VAL A 93 -7.09 3.92 6.14
C VAL A 93 -6.54 2.63 5.57
N PHE A 94 -5.22 2.57 5.44
CA PHE A 94 -4.50 1.34 5.16
C PHE A 94 -3.88 0.82 6.47
N GLU A 95 -4.20 -0.42 6.81
CA GLU A 95 -3.70 -1.12 7.98
C GLU A 95 -2.91 -2.36 7.60
N ALA A 96 -1.65 -2.38 8.02
CA ALA A 96 -0.77 -3.53 8.02
C ALA A 96 -0.32 -3.79 9.48
N PRO A 97 0.26 -4.97 9.81
CA PRO A 97 0.54 -5.37 11.20
C PRO A 97 1.28 -4.35 12.08
N GLN A 98 2.03 -3.41 11.51
CA GLN A 98 2.83 -2.41 12.22
C GLN A 98 2.64 -0.99 11.68
N GLN A 99 1.66 -0.78 10.79
CA GLN A 99 1.51 0.47 10.05
C GLN A 99 0.02 0.79 9.88
N ARG A 100 -0.35 2.01 10.28
CA ARG A 100 -1.65 2.61 9.95
C ARG A 100 -1.37 3.91 9.20
N VAL A 101 -1.85 4.02 7.97
CA VAL A 101 -1.73 5.22 7.14
C VAL A 101 -3.12 5.72 6.77
N VAL A 102 -3.34 7.03 6.88
CA VAL A 102 -4.57 7.66 6.40
C VAL A 102 -4.36 8.00 4.93
N CYS A 103 -5.06 7.30 4.03
CA CYS A 103 -4.93 7.49 2.59
C CYS A 103 -5.82 8.61 2.05
N ALA A 104 -6.98 8.84 2.68
CA ALA A 104 -7.92 9.88 2.29
C ALA A 104 -8.79 10.30 3.47
N THR A 105 -9.23 11.55 3.46
CA THR A 105 -10.32 12.03 4.34
C THR A 105 -11.65 12.00 3.58
N VAL A 106 -12.74 11.83 4.31
CA VAL A 106 -14.09 11.75 3.74
C VAL A 106 -14.95 12.85 4.31
N GLU A 107 -15.41 13.75 3.43
CA GLU A 107 -16.38 14.78 3.79
C GLU A 107 -17.76 14.37 3.29
N GLU A 108 -18.75 14.41 4.17
CA GLU A 108 -20.15 14.35 3.73
C GLU A 108 -20.59 15.74 3.26
N ARG A 109 -21.14 15.81 2.05
CA ARG A 109 -21.65 17.04 1.43
C ARG A 109 -23.08 16.85 0.97
N GLY A 110 -23.84 17.95 0.94
CA GLY A 110 -25.24 17.95 0.50
C GLY A 110 -26.25 18.06 1.63
N TRP A 111 -27.52 18.23 1.27
CA TRP A 111 -28.62 18.47 2.21
C TRP A 111 -29.62 17.30 2.15
N TRP A 112 -29.97 16.75 3.33
CA TRP A 112 -31.03 15.76 3.58
C TRP A 112 -31.00 14.52 2.67
N LEU A 113 -31.62 14.56 1.48
CA LEU A 113 -31.74 13.42 0.56
C LEU A 113 -30.62 13.35 -0.50
N PHE A 114 -29.79 14.39 -0.64
CA PHE A 114 -28.71 14.45 -1.65
C PHE A 114 -27.32 14.41 -1.03
N LYS A 115 -27.18 13.67 0.08
CA LYS A 115 -25.90 13.45 0.74
C LYS A 115 -24.99 12.65 -0.19
N HIS A 116 -23.80 13.18 -0.45
CA HIS A 116 -22.74 12.52 -1.19
C HIS A 116 -21.44 12.58 -0.39
N HIS A 117 -20.62 11.55 -0.52
CA HIS A 117 -19.31 11.50 0.10
C HIS A 117 -18.28 12.03 -0.88
N LYS A 118 -17.50 13.01 -0.44
CA LYS A 118 -16.31 13.48 -1.14
C LYS A 118 -15.09 12.85 -0.48
N VAL A 119 -14.42 11.98 -1.21
CA VAL A 119 -13.18 11.34 -0.77
C VAL A 119 -12.00 12.16 -1.27
N GLN A 120 -11.18 12.67 -0.35
CA GLN A 120 -10.05 13.57 -0.63
C GLN A 120 -8.74 12.88 -0.25
N PRO A 121 -7.87 12.51 -1.20
CA PRO A 121 -6.60 11.86 -0.89
C PRO A 121 -5.70 12.76 -0.05
N THR A 122 -5.01 12.20 0.95
CA THR A 122 -4.05 12.92 1.80
C THR A 122 -2.69 13.10 1.14
N GLY A 123 -2.31 12.14 0.28
CA GLY A 123 -0.97 12.04 -0.32
C GLY A 123 -0.13 10.90 0.27
N ASP A 124 -0.49 10.37 1.46
CA ASP A 124 0.27 9.30 2.13
C ASP A 124 0.08 7.91 1.49
N CYS A 125 -0.83 7.80 0.53
CA CYS A 125 -1.05 6.59 -0.25
C CYS A 125 -1.00 6.92 -1.74
N GLU A 126 0.05 6.46 -2.38
CA GLU A 126 0.33 6.70 -3.79
C GLU A 126 -0.36 5.65 -4.66
N LEU A 127 -1.00 6.11 -5.73
CA LEU A 127 -1.62 5.28 -6.77
C LEU A 127 -0.90 5.55 -8.10
N THR A 128 0.01 4.68 -8.49
CA THR A 128 0.79 4.82 -9.74
C THR A 128 0.17 3.97 -10.85
N HIS A 129 0.47 4.28 -12.11
CA HIS A 129 0.34 3.32 -13.21
C HIS A 129 1.67 3.14 -13.91
N GLN A 130 1.80 1.98 -14.53
CA GLN A 130 2.86 1.71 -15.49
C GLN A 130 2.35 0.77 -16.58
N TYR A 131 2.99 0.86 -17.74
CA TYR A 131 2.85 -0.10 -18.82
C TYR A 131 4.02 -1.06 -18.75
N VAL A 132 3.72 -2.35 -18.68
CA VAL A 132 4.72 -3.40 -18.52
C VAL A 132 4.52 -4.41 -19.64
N GLU A 133 5.58 -4.74 -20.38
CA GLU A 133 5.54 -5.82 -21.36
C GLU A 133 5.64 -7.17 -20.65
N HIS A 134 4.73 -8.10 -20.99
CA HIS A 134 4.78 -9.48 -20.51
C HIS A 134 4.94 -10.41 -21.73
N PRO A 135 5.91 -11.34 -21.70
CA PRO A 135 5.97 -12.39 -22.70
C PRO A 135 4.77 -13.33 -22.53
N LYS A 136 4.11 -13.64 -23.64
CA LYS A 136 3.03 -14.61 -23.72
C LYS A 136 3.42 -15.68 -24.73
N ASP A 137 3.61 -16.90 -24.22
CA ASP A 137 3.82 -18.09 -25.03
C ASP A 137 2.45 -18.72 -25.35
N ASP A 138 2.16 -18.90 -26.64
CA ASP A 138 0.95 -19.55 -27.13
C ASP A 138 1.16 -21.03 -27.54
N GLY A 139 2.36 -21.56 -27.31
CA GLY A 139 2.78 -22.91 -27.69
C GLY A 139 3.43 -23.00 -29.08
N PHE A 140 3.50 -21.89 -29.83
CA PHE A 140 4.15 -21.80 -31.14
C PHE A 140 5.14 -20.62 -31.21
N THR A 141 4.76 -19.48 -30.63
CA THR A 141 5.51 -18.22 -30.63
C THR A 141 5.44 -17.52 -29.28
N VAL A 142 6.46 -16.71 -28.97
CA VAL A 142 6.47 -15.83 -27.81
C VAL A 142 6.19 -14.40 -28.28
N ASP A 143 4.97 -13.93 -28.01
CA ASP A 143 4.57 -12.55 -28.26
C ASP A 143 4.79 -11.68 -27.01
N HIS A 144 5.00 -10.39 -27.20
CA HIS A 144 5.09 -9.43 -26.09
C HIS A 144 3.80 -8.61 -26.04
N ILE A 145 3.05 -8.74 -24.94
CA ILE A 145 1.82 -8.00 -24.72
C ILE A 145 2.07 -6.95 -23.66
N GLU A 146 1.78 -5.70 -24.01
CA GLU A 146 1.80 -4.59 -23.06
C GLU A 146 0.60 -4.67 -22.12
N HIS A 147 0.84 -4.55 -20.82
CA HIS A 147 -0.18 -4.54 -19.79
C HIS A 147 -0.17 -3.21 -19.05
N PHE A 148 -1.35 -2.64 -18.84
CA PHE A 148 -1.58 -1.56 -17.90
C PHE A 148 -1.67 -2.14 -16.49
N GLU A 149 -0.82 -1.66 -15.58
CA GLU A 149 -0.85 -2.04 -14.19
C GLU A 149 -1.09 -0.83 -13.29
N VAL A 150 -1.92 -0.99 -12.26
CA VAL A 150 -2.07 -0.01 -11.18
C VAL A 150 -1.39 -0.56 -9.94
N HIS A 151 -0.57 0.28 -9.33
CA HIS A 151 0.16 -0.05 -8.12
C HIS A 151 -0.24 0.88 -6.98
N PHE A 152 -0.18 0.35 -5.76
CA PHE A 152 -0.52 1.03 -4.53
C PHE A 152 0.67 0.99 -3.59
N LYS A 153 1.00 2.14 -3.01
CA LYS A 153 2.05 2.26 -2.00
C LYS A 153 1.55 3.13 -0.86
N ALA A 154 1.55 2.58 0.36
CA ALA A 154 1.24 3.34 1.57
C ALA A 154 2.53 3.76 2.26
N ALA A 155 2.90 5.03 2.15
CA ALA A 155 4.06 5.61 2.81
C ALA A 155 3.60 6.90 3.48
N PRO A 156 3.63 7.00 4.83
CA PRO A 156 3.43 8.30 5.47
C PRO A 156 4.45 9.28 4.89
N ASP A 157 4.03 10.50 4.59
CA ASP A 157 4.86 11.53 3.97
C ASP A 157 6.11 11.79 4.85
N ASP A 158 7.21 11.08 4.60
CA ASP A 158 8.55 11.41 5.08
C ASP A 158 9.00 12.65 4.31
N LYS A 159 8.34 13.80 4.56
CA LYS A 159 8.91 15.08 4.15
C LYS A 159 10.16 15.29 4.98
N GLU A 160 11.29 14.90 4.39
CA GLU A 160 12.62 15.34 4.79
C GLU A 160 12.55 16.80 5.21
N GLN A 161 12.94 17.04 6.46
CA GLN A 161 13.21 18.36 6.99
C GLN A 161 14.33 18.97 6.15
N GLY A 162 13.97 19.84 5.22
CA GLY A 162 14.87 20.77 4.53
C GLY A 162 14.80 22.15 5.16
#